data_AF-A0A7K7Q195-F1
#
_entry.id   AF-A0A7K7Q195-F1
#
_cell.length_a   1.000
_cell.length_b   1.000
_cell.length_c   1.000
_cell.angle_alpha   90.00
_cell.angle_beta   90.00
_cell.angle_gamma   90.00
#
_symmetry.space_group_name_H-M   'P 1'
#
loop_
_entity.id
_entity.type
_entity.pdbx_description
1 polymer ?
#
loop_
_entity_poly.entity_id
_entity_poly.type
_entity_poly.pdbx_seq_one_letter_code
_entity_poly.pdbx_strand_id
1 'polypeptide(L)'
;MYLPPHDPHVDDPMRFKPLFRIHLMERKCATVECMYGHKGPHNGHIQIVKKDEFSTKCNQTDHHRMSGGRQEEFRTWLREEWGRTLEDIFQEHMQELILMKFIYTSQYDNCLTYRRIYLPPSSPDDLIQPGLFKGTYGSHGLEIVMLSFHGKKAKGTKITGDPNIPAGQQTVEIDLAHPLQLPDIENLRDFSELSRIVLEVQEQVRREEQEREQQQEEEEHCQQPASQPASPLGGGEGAEGEETAAGAEGTTQDKAPASQPFVLPMGVISRNEDYPRTCRI
;
A
#
# COMPACT_ATOMS: atom_id res chain seq x y z
N MET A 1 2.99 -11.55 -13.21
CA MET A 1 3.55 -11.02 -11.96
C MET A 1 3.99 -9.60 -12.22
N TYR A 2 3.53 -8.66 -11.39
CA TYR A 2 3.97 -7.27 -11.39
C TYR A 2 5.10 -7.09 -10.39
N LEU A 3 6.09 -6.30 -10.76
CA LEU A 3 7.29 -6.02 -9.99
C LEU A 3 7.52 -4.49 -9.99
N PRO A 4 8.04 -3.91 -8.89
CA PRO A 4 8.37 -2.50 -8.88
C PRO A 4 9.47 -2.17 -9.91
N PRO A 5 9.59 -0.92 -10.36
CA PRO A 5 10.73 -0.48 -11.15
C PRO A 5 12.05 -0.57 -10.36
N HIS A 6 13.16 -0.17 -10.99
CA HIS A 6 14.46 -0.15 -10.31
C HIS A 6 14.52 1.00 -9.30
N ASP A 7 15.08 0.73 -8.12
CA ASP A 7 15.31 1.76 -7.12
C ASP A 7 16.31 2.83 -7.62
N PRO A 8 16.08 4.14 -7.37
CA PRO A 8 14.97 4.74 -6.61
C PRO A 8 13.83 5.30 -7.49
N HIS A 9 13.71 4.87 -8.76
CA HIS A 9 12.84 5.47 -9.77
C HIS A 9 11.36 5.12 -9.56
N VAL A 10 10.73 5.74 -8.56
CA VAL A 10 9.36 5.43 -8.13
C VAL A 10 8.31 5.71 -9.20
N ASP A 11 8.55 6.66 -10.10
CA ASP A 11 7.58 7.06 -11.13
C ASP A 11 7.59 6.14 -12.36
N ASP A 12 8.66 5.36 -12.55
CA ASP A 12 8.79 4.42 -13.66
C ASP A 12 7.66 3.37 -13.67
N PRO A 13 7.26 2.87 -14.85
CA PRO A 13 6.18 1.90 -14.95
C PRO A 13 6.54 0.58 -14.27
N MET A 14 5.51 -0.11 -13.76
CA MET A 14 5.67 -1.45 -13.20
C MET A 14 6.24 -2.40 -14.27
N ARG A 15 7.26 -3.18 -13.89
CA ARG A 15 7.71 -4.30 -14.70
C ARG A 15 6.70 -5.44 -14.56
N PHE A 16 6.51 -6.21 -15.61
CA PHE A 16 5.64 -7.38 -15.55
C PHE A 16 6.18 -8.54 -16.37
N LYS A 17 6.01 -9.76 -15.86
CA LYS A 17 6.33 -11.00 -16.57
C LYS A 17 5.31 -12.11 -16.32
N PRO A 18 5.02 -12.97 -17.30
CA PRO A 18 4.15 -14.12 -17.09
C PRO A 18 4.85 -15.15 -16.20
N LEU A 19 4.10 -15.78 -15.29
CA LEU A 19 4.61 -16.92 -14.48
C LEU A 19 4.04 -18.25 -14.94
N PHE A 20 2.82 -18.23 -15.44
CA PHE A 20 2.15 -19.37 -16.05
C PHE A 20 1.17 -18.85 -17.10
N ARG A 21 0.71 -19.75 -17.97
CA ARG A 21 -0.45 -19.52 -18.84
C ARG A 21 -1.31 -20.77 -18.90
N ILE A 22 -2.61 -20.57 -19.17
CA ILE A 22 -3.56 -21.63 -19.46
C ILE A 22 -4.00 -21.43 -20.91
N HIS A 23 -3.75 -22.41 -21.77
CA HIS A 23 -3.99 -22.28 -23.21
C HIS A 23 -4.95 -23.37 -23.69
N LEU A 24 -5.98 -22.98 -24.45
CA LEU A 24 -6.96 -23.90 -25.02
C LEU A 24 -6.71 -24.07 -26.51
N MET A 25 -6.65 -25.32 -26.96
CA MET A 25 -6.53 -25.67 -28.38
C MET A 25 -7.74 -26.47 -28.84
N GLU A 26 -8.00 -26.49 -30.15
CA GLU A 26 -9.11 -27.23 -30.73
C GLU A 26 -9.06 -28.72 -30.30
N ARG A 27 -10.19 -29.23 -29.78
CA ARG A 27 -10.38 -30.64 -29.37
C ARG A 27 -9.44 -31.14 -28.27
N LYS A 28 -8.81 -30.24 -27.50
CA LYS A 28 -7.96 -30.59 -26.35
C LYS A 28 -8.46 -29.92 -25.08
N CYS A 29 -8.20 -30.55 -23.93
CA CYS A 29 -8.28 -29.86 -22.66
C CYS A 29 -7.28 -28.70 -22.63
N ALA A 30 -7.59 -27.66 -21.86
CA ALA A 30 -6.66 -26.55 -21.67
C ALA A 30 -5.35 -27.04 -21.03
N THR A 31 -4.23 -26.64 -21.59
CA THR A 31 -2.90 -26.96 -21.09
C THR A 31 -2.40 -25.88 -20.16
N VAL A 32 -1.77 -26.29 -19.06
CA VAL A 32 -1.11 -25.38 -18.11
C VAL A 32 0.39 -25.40 -18.40
N GLU A 33 0.95 -24.22 -18.60
CA GLU A 33 2.38 -24.06 -18.87
C GLU A 33 3.01 -23.12 -17.83
N CYS A 34 4.13 -23.56 -17.26
CA CYS A 34 5.03 -22.70 -16.51
C CYS A 34 5.80 -21.81 -17.49
N MET A 35 5.91 -20.53 -17.16
CA MET A 35 6.58 -19.52 -17.98
C MET A 35 7.86 -18.99 -17.33
N TYR A 36 8.26 -19.57 -16.19
CA TYR A 36 9.44 -19.15 -15.44
C TYR A 36 10.74 -19.65 -16.07
N GLY A 37 11.85 -18.94 -15.83
CA GLY A 37 13.14 -19.24 -16.44
C GLY A 37 13.29 -18.69 -17.86
N HIS A 38 14.36 -19.12 -18.53
CA HIS A 38 14.81 -18.54 -19.80
C HIS A 38 14.80 -19.53 -20.97
N LYS A 39 14.25 -20.74 -20.78
CA LYS A 39 14.18 -21.81 -21.80
C LYS A 39 12.81 -21.97 -22.45
N GLY A 40 11.91 -21.01 -22.23
CA GLY A 40 10.57 -20.98 -22.82
C GLY A 40 9.50 -21.75 -22.03
N PRO A 41 8.26 -21.77 -22.54
CA PRO A 41 7.12 -22.44 -21.90
C PRO A 41 7.34 -23.94 -21.75
N HIS A 42 6.98 -24.50 -20.61
CA HIS A 42 7.10 -25.93 -20.30
C HIS A 42 5.98 -26.38 -19.37
N ASN A 43 5.88 -27.69 -19.09
CA ASN A 43 4.73 -28.22 -18.39
C ASN A 43 4.61 -27.68 -16.95
N GLY A 44 3.44 -27.13 -16.61
CA GLY A 44 3.12 -26.61 -15.28
C GLY A 44 1.81 -27.18 -14.76
N HIS A 45 1.56 -26.96 -13.47
CA HIS A 45 0.32 -27.37 -12.80
C HIS A 45 -0.27 -26.21 -12.01
N ILE A 46 -1.60 -26.18 -11.93
CA ILE A 46 -2.36 -25.31 -11.04
C ILE A 46 -3.22 -26.19 -10.15
N GLN A 47 -3.19 -25.91 -8.85
CA GLN A 47 -4.04 -26.55 -7.87
C GLN A 47 -4.90 -25.49 -7.18
N ILE A 48 -6.21 -25.53 -7.39
CA ILE A 48 -7.16 -24.68 -6.68
C ILE A 48 -7.38 -25.31 -5.29
N VAL A 49 -7.10 -24.56 -4.23
CA VAL A 49 -7.21 -25.05 -2.85
C VAL A 49 -8.55 -24.64 -2.24
N LYS A 50 -8.87 -23.34 -2.33
CA LYS A 50 -10.12 -22.73 -1.85
C LYS A 50 -10.51 -21.58 -2.78
N LYS A 51 -11.68 -20.96 -2.55
CA LYS A 51 -12.15 -19.79 -3.33
C LYS A 51 -11.10 -18.67 -3.42
N ASP A 52 -10.35 -18.46 -2.35
CA ASP A 52 -9.39 -17.36 -2.22
C ASP A 52 -7.93 -17.82 -2.20
N GLU A 53 -7.65 -19.07 -2.62
CA GLU A 53 -6.30 -19.62 -2.61
C GLU A 53 -6.07 -20.65 -3.73
N PHE A 54 -4.96 -20.51 -4.46
CA PHE A 54 -4.49 -21.50 -5.42
C PHE A 54 -2.96 -21.58 -5.39
N SER A 55 -2.40 -22.68 -5.88
CA SER A 55 -0.96 -22.85 -6.01
C SER A 55 -0.55 -23.25 -7.43
N THR A 56 0.73 -23.02 -7.72
CA THR A 56 1.42 -23.41 -8.95
C THR A 56 2.51 -24.41 -8.61
N LYS A 57 2.78 -25.34 -9.54
CA LYS A 57 3.89 -26.28 -9.41
C LYS A 57 4.55 -26.51 -10.77
N CYS A 58 5.88 -26.46 -10.79
CA CYS A 58 6.69 -26.86 -11.93
C CYS A 58 7.45 -28.15 -11.59
N ASN A 59 7.34 -29.16 -12.45
CA ASN A 59 8.08 -30.42 -12.29
C ASN A 59 9.33 -30.50 -13.20
N GLN A 60 9.56 -29.48 -14.03
CA GLN A 60 10.64 -29.40 -15.01
C GLN A 60 11.51 -28.18 -14.70
N THR A 61 12.04 -28.11 -13.48
CA THR A 61 12.81 -26.95 -13.00
C THR A 61 14.19 -26.81 -13.62
N ASP A 62 14.63 -27.80 -14.40
CA ASP A 62 15.77 -27.72 -15.30
C ASP A 62 15.61 -26.57 -16.33
N HIS A 63 14.37 -26.18 -16.64
CA HIS A 63 14.05 -25.03 -17.48
C HIS A 63 14.37 -23.68 -16.82
N HIS A 64 14.44 -23.66 -15.49
CA HIS A 64 14.74 -22.48 -14.70
C HIS A 64 16.25 -22.23 -14.58
N ARG A 65 17.06 -23.28 -14.78
CA ARG A 65 18.52 -23.23 -14.61
C ARG A 65 19.21 -22.61 -15.81
N MET A 66 20.24 -21.81 -15.56
CA MET A 66 21.10 -21.23 -16.59
C MET A 66 22.41 -22.02 -16.75
N SER A 67 23.05 -21.91 -17.91
CA SER A 67 24.29 -22.65 -18.24
C SER A 67 25.47 -22.28 -17.34
N GLY A 68 25.57 -21.02 -16.93
CA GLY A 68 26.55 -20.51 -15.96
C GLY A 68 26.14 -20.74 -14.50
N GLY A 69 25.13 -21.59 -14.26
CA GLY A 69 24.64 -21.98 -12.95
C GLY A 69 24.10 -20.81 -12.13
N ARG A 70 24.12 -20.98 -10.80
CA ARG A 70 23.52 -20.05 -9.83
C ARG A 70 24.11 -18.64 -9.88
N GLN A 71 25.37 -18.50 -10.29
CA GLN A 71 26.00 -17.19 -10.43
C GLN A 71 25.41 -16.39 -11.60
N GLU A 72 25.17 -17.05 -12.74
CA GLU A 72 24.51 -16.42 -13.89
C GLU A 72 23.04 -16.08 -13.57
N GLU A 73 22.34 -16.99 -12.88
CA GLU A 73 20.97 -16.75 -12.39
C GLU A 73 20.92 -15.51 -11.48
N PHE A 74 21.86 -15.38 -10.55
CA PHE A 74 21.93 -14.21 -9.67
C PHE A 74 22.19 -12.91 -10.44
N ARG A 75 23.18 -12.89 -11.33
CA ARG A 75 23.48 -11.68 -12.12
C ARG A 75 22.32 -11.27 -13.03
N THR A 76 21.62 -12.24 -13.61
CA THR A 76 20.44 -12.01 -14.45
C THR A 76 19.29 -11.44 -13.63
N TRP A 77 18.99 -12.07 -12.48
CA TRP A 77 17.99 -11.57 -11.55
C TRP A 77 18.33 -10.17 -11.01
N LEU A 78 19.59 -9.90 -10.68
CA LEU A 78 20.04 -8.60 -10.20
C LEU A 78 19.85 -7.52 -11.27
N ARG A 79 20.17 -7.83 -12.53
CA ARG A 79 19.90 -6.92 -13.65
C ARG A 79 18.40 -6.67 -13.83
N GLU A 80 17.57 -7.71 -13.72
CA GLU A 80 16.12 -7.57 -13.83
C GLU A 80 15.53 -6.72 -12.70
N GLU A 81 15.93 -6.95 -11.46
CA GLU A 81 15.35 -6.34 -10.26
C GLU A 81 15.93 -4.97 -9.90
N TRP A 82 17.21 -4.74 -10.19
CA TRP A 82 17.95 -3.54 -9.76
C TRP A 82 18.59 -2.76 -10.90
N GLY A 83 18.78 -3.36 -12.08
CA GLY A 83 19.43 -2.69 -13.23
C GLY A 83 20.90 -2.34 -13.01
N ARG A 84 21.52 -2.83 -11.94
CA ARG A 84 22.90 -2.52 -11.52
C ARG A 84 23.69 -3.79 -11.25
N THR A 85 25.02 -3.68 -11.24
CA THR A 85 25.88 -4.75 -10.71
C THR A 85 25.92 -4.69 -9.19
N LEU A 86 26.45 -5.73 -8.53
CA LEU A 86 26.54 -5.73 -7.07
C LEU A 86 27.59 -4.73 -6.60
N GLU A 87 28.63 -4.54 -7.40
CA GLU A 87 29.74 -3.61 -7.18
C GLU A 87 29.30 -2.15 -7.26
N ASP A 88 28.29 -1.83 -8.08
CA ASP A 88 27.70 -0.49 -8.19
C ASP A 88 26.82 -0.11 -6.97
N ILE A 89 26.53 -1.08 -6.10
CA ILE A 89 25.72 -0.89 -4.89
C ILE A 89 26.68 -0.61 -3.73
N PHE A 90 26.90 0.67 -3.43
CA PHE A 90 27.91 1.09 -2.44
C PHE A 90 27.63 0.69 -0.99
N GLN A 91 26.38 0.37 -0.63
CA GLN A 91 26.01 0.01 0.74
C GLN A 91 26.06 -1.50 0.94
N GLU A 92 27.03 -1.99 1.71
CA GLU A 92 27.22 -3.43 2.00
C GLU A 92 25.93 -4.07 2.55
N HIS A 93 25.27 -3.40 3.50
CA HIS A 93 24.01 -3.91 4.05
C HIS A 93 22.92 -4.12 2.98
N MET A 94 22.86 -3.26 1.97
CA MET A 94 21.92 -3.43 0.84
C MET A 94 22.30 -4.65 0.00
N GLN A 95 23.60 -4.90 -0.24
CA GLN A 95 24.07 -6.09 -0.95
C GLN A 95 23.66 -7.38 -0.22
N GLU A 96 23.81 -7.42 1.10
CA GLU A 96 23.43 -8.57 1.94
C GLU A 96 21.92 -8.86 1.84
N LEU A 97 21.09 -7.82 1.93
CA LEU A 97 19.64 -7.94 1.81
C LEU A 97 19.23 -8.45 0.41
N ILE A 98 19.88 -7.95 -0.64
CA ILE A 98 19.66 -8.38 -2.02
C ILE A 98 20.02 -9.86 -2.21
N LEU A 99 21.19 -10.28 -1.71
CA LEU A 99 21.62 -11.67 -1.77
C LEU A 99 20.66 -12.58 -1.01
N MET A 100 20.27 -12.18 0.20
CA MET A 100 19.31 -12.93 1.01
C MET A 100 17.95 -13.06 0.29
N LYS A 101 17.43 -11.96 -0.28
CA LYS A 101 16.18 -11.97 -1.05
C LYS A 101 16.26 -12.90 -2.24
N PHE A 102 17.35 -12.86 -3.01
CA PHE A 102 17.56 -13.78 -4.14
C PHE A 102 17.56 -15.24 -3.68
N ILE A 103 18.37 -15.57 -2.66
CA ILE A 103 18.47 -16.95 -2.16
C ILE A 103 17.09 -17.42 -1.70
N TYR A 104 16.42 -16.67 -0.82
CA TYR A 104 15.13 -17.05 -0.27
C TYR A 104 14.04 -17.23 -1.34
N THR A 105 13.87 -16.24 -2.22
CA THR A 105 12.80 -16.28 -3.24
C THR A 105 13.05 -17.35 -4.31
N SER A 106 14.31 -17.58 -4.68
CA SER A 106 14.64 -18.61 -5.67
C SER A 106 14.46 -20.04 -5.17
N GLN A 107 14.37 -20.28 -3.86
CA GLN A 107 14.07 -21.62 -3.31
C GLN A 107 12.65 -22.10 -3.63
N TYR A 108 11.72 -21.17 -3.86
CA TYR A 108 10.36 -21.55 -4.26
C TYR A 108 10.33 -22.11 -5.67
N ASP A 109 11.28 -21.70 -6.53
CA ASP A 109 11.41 -22.19 -7.91
C ASP A 109 10.09 -22.16 -8.70
N ASN A 110 9.35 -21.06 -8.51
CA ASN A 110 7.99 -20.84 -9.05
C ASN A 110 6.93 -21.87 -8.62
N CYS A 111 7.18 -22.64 -7.56
CA CYS A 111 6.18 -23.44 -6.85
C CYS A 111 5.58 -22.58 -5.72
N LEU A 112 4.59 -21.76 -6.07
CA LEU A 112 4.06 -20.71 -5.21
C LEU A 112 2.60 -20.94 -4.85
N THR A 113 2.22 -20.57 -3.63
CA THR A 113 0.82 -20.45 -3.19
C THR A 113 0.43 -18.98 -3.20
N TYR A 114 -0.70 -18.68 -3.82
CA TYR A 114 -1.27 -17.34 -3.97
C TYR A 114 -2.55 -17.23 -3.17
N ARG A 115 -2.68 -16.11 -2.44
CA ARG A 115 -3.91 -15.73 -1.75
C ARG A 115 -4.55 -14.53 -2.44
N ARG A 116 -5.87 -14.51 -2.47
CA ARG A 116 -6.63 -13.41 -3.07
C ARG A 116 -6.43 -12.12 -2.27
N ILE A 117 -6.23 -11.03 -2.99
CA ILE A 117 -6.29 -9.65 -2.50
C ILE A 117 -7.27 -8.86 -3.35
N TYR A 118 -7.74 -7.72 -2.85
CA TYR A 118 -8.69 -6.84 -3.52
C TYR A 118 -8.11 -5.44 -3.63
N LEU A 119 -8.48 -4.72 -4.69
CA LEU A 119 -8.28 -3.29 -4.72
C LEU A 119 -9.23 -2.62 -3.70
N PRO A 120 -8.80 -1.54 -3.05
CA PRO A 120 -9.64 -0.81 -2.12
C PRO A 120 -10.84 -0.18 -2.85
N PRO A 121 -12.00 -0.05 -2.18
CA PRO A 121 -13.11 0.72 -2.73
C PRO A 121 -12.71 2.19 -2.84
N SER A 122 -13.34 2.92 -3.76
CA SER A 122 -13.17 4.38 -3.90
C SER A 122 -14.42 5.09 -3.43
N SER A 123 -14.24 6.19 -2.70
CA SER A 123 -15.29 7.12 -2.28
C SER A 123 -15.05 8.50 -2.89
N PRO A 124 -16.09 9.28 -3.23
CA PRO A 124 -15.94 10.70 -3.57
C PRO A 124 -15.30 11.54 -2.46
N ASP A 125 -15.45 11.11 -1.21
CA ASP A 125 -14.90 11.79 -0.03
C ASP A 125 -13.43 11.44 0.24
N ASP A 126 -12.85 10.50 -0.51
CA ASP A 126 -11.45 10.10 -0.33
C ASP A 126 -10.51 11.25 -0.75
N LEU A 127 -9.50 11.52 0.09
CA LEU A 127 -8.56 12.63 -0.13
C LEU A 127 -7.82 12.53 -1.47
N ILE A 128 -7.46 11.30 -1.86
CA ILE A 128 -6.86 10.94 -3.13
C ILE A 128 -7.41 9.58 -3.56
N GLN A 129 -7.24 9.23 -4.84
CA GLN A 129 -7.65 7.92 -5.32
C GLN A 129 -6.93 6.80 -4.56
N PRO A 130 -7.64 5.88 -3.87
CA PRO A 130 -7.02 4.74 -3.23
C PRO A 130 -6.53 3.74 -4.28
N GLY A 131 -5.54 2.92 -3.92
CA GLY A 131 -4.94 1.99 -4.88
C GLY A 131 -3.53 1.56 -4.48
N LEU A 132 -2.76 1.15 -5.49
CA LEU A 132 -1.40 0.64 -5.33
C LEU A 132 -0.39 1.74 -5.64
N PHE A 133 0.56 1.92 -4.73
CA PHE A 133 1.66 2.86 -4.83
C PHE A 133 3.00 2.11 -4.77
N LYS A 134 3.98 2.64 -5.48
CA LYS A 134 5.40 2.27 -5.32
C LYS A 134 5.98 3.22 -4.28
N GLY A 135 6.79 2.73 -3.35
CA GLY A 135 7.39 3.56 -2.30
C GLY A 135 8.81 3.13 -1.97
N THR A 136 9.65 4.09 -1.59
CA THR A 136 11.05 3.84 -1.19
C THR A 136 11.13 3.38 0.26
N TYR A 137 11.80 2.24 0.51
CA TYR A 137 12.00 1.65 1.84
C TYR A 137 13.49 1.49 2.20
N GLY A 138 14.28 2.52 1.94
CA GLY A 138 15.69 2.56 2.35
C GLY A 138 16.53 1.48 1.65
N SER A 139 17.29 0.71 2.42
CA SER A 139 18.14 -0.38 1.92
C SER A 139 17.36 -1.56 1.32
N HIS A 140 16.05 -1.66 1.57
CA HIS A 140 15.20 -2.70 0.98
C HIS A 140 14.79 -2.40 -0.47
N GLY A 141 15.02 -1.16 -0.93
CA GLY A 141 14.64 -0.69 -2.27
C GLY A 141 13.18 -0.27 -2.33
N LEU A 142 12.53 -0.54 -3.47
CA LEU A 142 11.12 -0.21 -3.67
C LEU A 142 10.19 -1.33 -3.18
N GLU A 143 9.11 -0.94 -2.50
CA GLU A 143 8.01 -1.82 -2.12
C GLU A 143 6.68 -1.32 -2.71
N ILE A 144 5.73 -2.24 -2.84
CA ILE A 144 4.36 -1.96 -3.27
C ILE A 144 3.48 -1.84 -2.03
N VAL A 145 2.81 -0.71 -1.89
CA VAL A 145 1.91 -0.41 -0.77
C VAL A 145 0.51 -0.12 -1.29
N MET A 146 -0.50 -0.69 -0.65
CA MET A 146 -1.90 -0.42 -0.95
C MET A 146 -2.44 0.64 0.01
N LEU A 147 -2.86 1.77 -0.52
CA LEU A 147 -3.54 2.84 0.20
C LEU A 147 -5.05 2.60 0.22
N SER A 148 -5.67 2.60 1.39
CA SER A 148 -7.12 2.45 1.58
C SER A 148 -7.65 3.43 2.62
N PHE A 149 -8.89 3.89 2.47
CA PHE A 149 -9.56 4.82 3.38
C PHE A 149 -10.57 4.10 4.28
N HIS A 150 -10.61 4.50 5.55
CA HIS A 150 -11.42 3.91 6.63
C HIS A 150 -11.98 5.03 7.51
N GLY A 151 -12.99 5.75 7.00
CA GLY A 151 -13.53 6.93 7.66
C GLY A 151 -12.48 8.04 7.75
N LYS A 152 -12.15 8.51 8.96
CA LYS A 152 -11.13 9.55 9.19
C LYS A 152 -9.69 9.04 9.23
N LYS A 153 -9.44 7.79 8.82
CA LYS A 153 -8.10 7.20 8.77
C LYS A 153 -7.81 6.68 7.37
N ALA A 154 -6.58 6.88 6.90
CA ALA A 154 -6.05 6.16 5.73
C ALA A 154 -4.98 5.16 6.17
N LYS A 155 -4.95 3.99 5.53
CA LYS A 155 -4.03 2.89 5.84
C LYS A 155 -3.21 2.52 4.62
N GLY A 156 -1.90 2.44 4.81
CA GLY A 156 -0.95 1.84 3.88
C GLY A 156 -0.63 0.41 4.30
N THR A 157 -1.03 -0.58 3.50
CA THR A 157 -0.74 -2.00 3.72
C THR A 157 0.30 -2.49 2.72
N LYS A 158 1.35 -3.15 3.19
CA LYS A 158 2.40 -3.71 2.33
C LYS A 158 1.86 -4.86 1.48
N ILE A 159 1.95 -4.73 0.15
CA ILE A 159 1.67 -5.82 -0.80
C ILE A 159 2.93 -6.63 -1.05
N THR A 160 4.06 -5.95 -1.17
CA THR A 160 5.39 -6.54 -1.00
C THR A 160 6.00 -5.99 0.29
N GLY A 161 6.92 -6.72 0.91
CA GLY A 161 7.54 -6.28 2.14
C GLY A 161 8.87 -6.96 2.39
N ASP A 162 9.43 -6.61 3.54
CA ASP A 162 10.79 -6.93 3.94
C ASP A 162 10.80 -7.63 5.32
N PRO A 163 11.96 -8.12 5.80
CA PRO A 163 12.04 -8.80 7.09
C PRO A 163 11.65 -7.95 8.30
N ASN A 164 11.73 -6.62 8.23
CA ASN A 164 11.37 -5.74 9.33
C ASN A 164 9.85 -5.54 9.37
N ILE A 165 9.23 -5.23 8.23
CA ILE A 165 7.77 -5.11 8.08
C ILE A 165 7.32 -5.99 6.90
N PRO A 166 6.79 -7.20 7.18
CA PRO A 166 6.40 -8.15 6.15
C PRO A 166 5.22 -7.71 5.28
N ALA A 167 5.06 -8.38 4.13
CA ALA A 167 3.87 -8.26 3.29
C ALA A 167 2.60 -8.65 4.07
N GLY A 168 1.51 -7.91 3.83
CA GLY A 168 0.23 -8.01 4.54
C GLY A 168 0.12 -7.14 5.78
N GLN A 169 1.23 -6.55 6.26
CA GLN A 169 1.21 -5.69 7.44
C GLN A 169 0.92 -4.22 7.10
N GLN A 170 0.35 -3.51 8.07
CA GLN A 170 0.21 -2.05 8.02
C GLN A 170 1.58 -1.41 8.20
N THR A 171 1.97 -0.54 7.28
CA THR A 171 3.25 0.19 7.30
C THR A 171 3.08 1.67 7.54
N VAL A 172 1.90 2.22 7.24
CA VAL A 172 1.57 3.63 7.44
C VAL A 172 0.11 3.72 7.89
N GLU A 173 -0.16 4.57 8.87
CA GLU A 173 -1.50 5.07 9.20
C GLU A 173 -1.46 6.59 9.11
N ILE A 174 -2.48 7.18 8.49
CA ILE A 174 -2.62 8.62 8.36
C ILE A 174 -3.92 9.00 9.06
N ASP A 175 -3.82 9.87 10.05
CA ASP A 175 -4.96 10.51 10.66
C ASP A 175 -5.40 11.70 9.79
N LEU A 176 -6.62 11.62 9.24
CA LEU A 176 -7.18 12.64 8.36
C LEU A 176 -7.89 13.75 9.14
N ALA A 177 -8.10 13.57 10.45
CA ALA A 177 -8.75 14.57 11.30
C ALA A 177 -7.79 15.68 11.77
N HIS A 178 -6.48 15.41 11.74
CA HIS A 178 -5.45 16.28 12.30
C HIS A 178 -4.46 16.76 11.23
N PRO A 179 -4.89 17.65 10.31
CA PRO A 179 -4.02 18.17 9.26
C PRO A 179 -2.89 19.02 9.86
N LEU A 180 -1.67 18.82 9.35
CA LEU A 180 -0.53 19.66 9.70
C LEU A 180 -0.57 20.95 8.89
N GLN A 181 -0.35 22.08 9.55
CA GLN A 181 -0.10 23.35 8.86
C GLN A 181 1.38 23.41 8.49
N LEU A 182 1.67 23.37 7.18
CA LEU A 182 3.05 23.49 6.73
C LEU A 182 3.56 24.91 6.98
N PRO A 183 4.74 25.07 7.61
CA PRO A 183 5.37 26.38 7.74
C PRO A 183 5.88 26.87 6.38
N ASP A 184 6.36 28.10 6.33
CA ASP A 184 6.99 28.63 5.11
C ASP A 184 8.24 27.83 4.69
N ILE A 185 8.73 28.10 3.48
CA ILE A 185 9.85 27.36 2.89
C ILE A 185 11.16 27.48 3.67
N GLU A 186 11.37 28.56 4.43
CA GLU A 186 12.58 28.75 5.22
C GLU A 186 12.52 27.87 6.48
N ASN A 187 11.37 27.86 7.13
CA ASN A 187 11.10 27.05 8.32
C ASN A 187 10.95 25.56 8.00
N LEU A 188 10.49 25.18 6.80
CA LEU A 188 10.48 23.78 6.35
C LEU A 188 11.89 23.17 6.29
N ARG A 189 12.94 23.99 6.12
CA ARG A 189 14.32 23.52 6.15
C ARG A 189 14.83 23.21 7.55
N ASP A 190 14.17 23.75 8.58
CA ASP A 190 14.51 23.47 9.98
C ASP A 190 13.84 22.17 10.44
N PHE A 191 14.69 21.15 10.65
CA PHE A 191 14.24 19.87 11.17
C PHE A 191 13.58 19.97 12.55
N SER A 192 14.06 20.89 13.40
CA SER A 192 13.56 21.05 14.77
C SER A 192 12.14 21.60 14.77
N GLU A 193 11.85 22.53 13.86
CA GLU A 193 10.52 23.12 13.73
C GLU A 193 9.50 22.11 13.20
N LEU A 194 9.85 21.34 12.15
CA LEU A 194 8.97 20.28 11.66
C LEU A 194 8.72 19.20 12.74
N SER A 195 9.76 18.81 13.48
CA SER A 195 9.67 17.85 14.59
C SER A 195 8.72 18.36 15.69
N ARG A 196 8.85 19.64 16.08
CA ARG A 196 7.98 20.27 17.08
C ARG A 196 6.51 20.20 16.67
N ILE A 197 6.18 20.59 15.44
CA ILE A 197 4.81 20.60 14.93
C ILE A 197 4.20 19.18 14.95
N VAL A 198 4.96 18.18 14.50
CA VAL A 198 4.51 16.78 14.49
C VAL A 198 4.25 16.27 15.91
N LEU A 199 5.15 16.55 16.85
CA LEU A 199 5.02 16.12 18.25
C LEU A 199 3.85 16.81 18.97
N GLU A 200 3.57 18.07 18.67
CA GLU A 200 2.42 18.79 19.22
C GLU A 200 1.10 18.15 18.79
N VAL A 201 0.96 17.79 17.51
CA VAL A 201 -0.23 17.11 17.01
C VAL A 201 -0.33 15.68 17.57
N GLN A 202 0.79 14.97 17.69
CA GLN A 202 0.79 13.64 18.33
C GLN A 202 0.28 13.70 19.77
N GLU A 203 0.70 14.71 20.54
CA GLU A 203 0.24 14.89 21.92
C GLU A 203 -1.24 15.27 21.99
N GLN A 204 -1.74 16.06 21.03
CA GLN A 204 -3.17 16.35 20.92
C GLN A 204 -3.98 15.07 20.65
N VAL A 205 -3.60 14.28 19.63
CA VAL A 205 -4.26 13.02 19.28
C VAL A 205 -4.32 12.09 20.49
N ARG A 206 -3.21 11.96 21.21
CA ARG A 206 -3.11 11.12 22.41
C ARG A 206 -4.08 11.55 23.52
N ARG A 207 -4.28 12.87 23.71
CA ARG A 207 -5.24 13.38 24.70
C ARG A 207 -6.68 13.10 24.28
N GLU A 208 -7.02 13.34 23.02
CA GLU A 208 -8.37 13.08 22.49
C GLU A 208 -8.73 11.59 22.55
N GLU A 209 -7.77 10.69 22.30
CA GLU A 209 -7.98 9.24 22.44
C GLU A 209 -8.23 8.86 23.91
N GLN A 210 -7.48 9.40 24.86
CA GLN A 210 -7.68 9.14 26.30
C GLN A 210 -9.02 9.67 26.82
N GLU A 211 -9.44 10.85 26.39
CA GLU A 211 -10.74 11.42 26.77
C GLU A 211 -11.90 10.60 26.20
N ARG A 212 -11.77 10.07 24.98
CA ARG A 212 -12.77 9.19 24.37
C ARG A 212 -12.87 7.84 25.08
N GLU A 213 -11.74 7.26 25.49
CA GLU A 213 -11.73 6.02 26.28
C GLU A 213 -12.43 6.22 27.63
N GLN A 214 -12.13 7.32 28.34
CA GLN A 214 -12.78 7.63 29.62
C GLN A 214 -14.29 7.86 29.48
N GLN A 215 -14.73 8.58 28.45
CA GLN A 215 -16.16 8.80 28.19
C GLN A 215 -16.90 7.50 27.83
N GLN A 216 -16.26 6.60 27.08
CA GLN A 216 -16.85 5.29 26.76
C GLN A 216 -16.96 4.40 28.01
N GLU A 217 -15.95 4.42 28.89
CA GLU A 217 -16.00 3.70 30.17
C GLU A 217 -17.10 4.25 31.10
N GLU A 218 -17.28 5.57 31.16
CA GLU A 218 -18.35 6.22 31.95
C GLU A 218 -19.76 5.90 31.38
N GLU A 219 -19.94 5.93 30.06
CA GLU A 219 -21.21 5.58 29.40
C GLU A 219 -21.57 4.10 29.55
N GLU A 220 -20.59 3.18 29.49
CA GLU A 220 -20.82 1.76 29.77
C GLU A 220 -21.15 1.51 31.26
N HIS A 221 -20.58 2.29 32.18
CA HIS A 221 -20.89 2.18 33.61
C HIS A 221 -22.31 2.68 33.95
N CYS A 222 -22.82 3.67 33.22
CA CYS A 222 -24.18 4.20 33.41
C CYS A 222 -25.30 3.32 32.83
N GLN A 223 -25.00 2.29 32.03
CA GLN A 223 -26.00 1.41 31.38
C GLN A 223 -26.26 0.07 32.12
N GLN A 224 -26.05 0.00 33.44
CA GLN A 224 -26.57 -1.13 34.23
C GLN A 224 -28.10 -0.99 34.48
N PRO A 225 -28.91 -2.04 34.28
CA PRO A 225 -30.34 -1.88 34.02
C PRO A 225 -31.18 -1.73 35.31
N ALA A 226 -31.67 -0.52 35.57
CA ALA A 226 -32.82 -0.32 36.44
C ALA A 226 -34.05 -0.91 35.75
N SER A 227 -34.58 -1.97 36.34
CA SER A 227 -35.69 -2.76 35.83
C SER A 227 -37.05 -2.13 36.19
N GLN A 228 -37.98 -2.17 35.23
CA GLN A 228 -39.46 -2.12 35.34
C GLN A 228 -40.18 -0.75 35.28
N PRO A 229 -41.49 -0.71 34.89
CA PRO A 229 -42.21 -1.50 33.88
C PRO A 229 -43.08 -0.63 32.92
N ALA A 230 -43.64 -1.30 31.91
CA ALA A 230 -44.32 -0.77 30.73
C ALA A 230 -45.81 -0.38 30.90
N SER A 231 -46.27 0.43 29.92
CA SER A 231 -47.59 0.44 29.21
C SER A 231 -48.50 1.66 29.44
N PRO A 232 -49.50 1.98 28.57
CA PRO A 232 -49.51 2.02 27.08
C PRO A 232 -50.37 3.17 26.43
N LEU A 233 -50.30 3.26 25.08
CA LEU A 233 -51.35 3.61 24.06
C LEU A 233 -51.72 5.07 23.65
N GLY A 234 -51.88 5.23 22.31
CA GLY A 234 -52.70 6.22 21.58
C GLY A 234 -51.88 7.32 20.86
N GLY A 235 -51.83 7.51 19.54
CA GLY A 235 -52.82 7.31 18.48
C GLY A 235 -53.37 8.66 18.01
N GLY A 236 -52.95 9.17 16.84
CA GLY A 236 -53.53 10.38 16.25
C GLY A 236 -52.68 11.05 15.17
N GLU A 237 -53.09 10.87 13.92
CA GLU A 237 -52.63 11.56 12.71
C GLU A 237 -53.01 13.05 12.69
N GLY A 238 -52.31 13.87 11.91
CA GLY A 238 -52.87 15.16 11.49
C GLY A 238 -51.89 16.21 10.93
N ALA A 239 -52.04 16.43 9.63
CA ALA A 239 -52.05 17.73 8.94
C ALA A 239 -50.75 18.34 8.38
N GLU A 240 -50.89 18.60 7.08
CA GLU A 240 -50.08 19.31 6.11
C GLU A 240 -49.89 20.80 6.47
N GLY A 241 -48.80 21.37 5.93
CA GLY A 241 -48.54 22.80 5.92
C GLY A 241 -47.47 23.15 4.88
N GLU A 242 -47.94 23.57 3.70
CA GLU A 242 -47.18 24.28 2.67
C GLU A 242 -46.54 25.57 3.22
N GLU A 243 -45.36 25.95 2.72
CA GLU A 243 -45.17 27.18 1.94
C GLU A 243 -43.68 27.54 1.67
N THR A 244 -43.41 27.75 0.37
CA THR A 244 -42.63 28.86 -0.24
C THR A 244 -41.09 28.95 -0.18
N ALA A 245 -40.53 28.80 -1.38
CA ALA A 245 -39.87 29.85 -2.19
C ALA A 245 -38.36 30.16 -2.05
N ALA A 246 -37.79 30.24 -3.27
CA ALA A 246 -36.76 31.17 -3.75
C ALA A 246 -35.28 30.87 -3.44
N GLY A 247 -34.60 30.35 -4.48
CA GLY A 247 -33.53 31.06 -5.18
C GLY A 247 -32.25 31.39 -4.41
N ALA A 248 -31.17 30.68 -4.76
CA ALA A 248 -29.87 31.31 -4.98
C ALA A 248 -28.99 30.38 -5.82
N GLU A 249 -28.67 30.84 -7.03
CA GLU A 249 -27.50 30.39 -7.77
C GLU A 249 -26.26 30.58 -6.90
N GLY A 250 -25.44 29.55 -6.81
CA GLY A 250 -24.17 29.57 -6.11
C GLY A 250 -23.27 28.51 -6.72
N THR A 251 -22.71 28.80 -7.90
CA THR A 251 -21.56 28.10 -8.46
C THR A 251 -20.43 28.10 -7.43
N THR A 252 -20.33 27.02 -6.66
CA THR A 252 -19.11 26.68 -5.94
C THR A 252 -18.11 26.23 -6.98
N GLN A 253 -17.32 27.17 -7.47
CA GLN A 253 -16.05 26.85 -8.13
C GLN A 253 -15.24 26.01 -7.15
N ASP A 254 -15.11 24.73 -7.44
CA ASP A 254 -14.12 23.83 -6.87
C ASP A 254 -12.73 24.44 -7.09
N LYS A 255 -12.31 25.29 -6.17
CA LYS A 255 -10.92 25.75 -6.09
C LYS A 255 -10.14 24.57 -5.54
N ALA A 256 -9.56 23.77 -6.44
CA ALA A 256 -8.53 22.82 -6.06
C ALA A 256 -7.52 23.53 -5.14
N PRO A 257 -7.12 22.92 -4.01
CA PRO A 257 -6.20 23.57 -3.07
C PRO A 257 -4.95 24.02 -3.83
N ALA A 258 -4.63 25.31 -3.70
CA ALA A 258 -3.48 25.90 -4.36
C ALA A 258 -2.22 25.17 -3.89
N SER A 259 -1.44 24.65 -4.83
CA SER A 259 -0.21 23.95 -4.48
C SER A 259 0.77 24.92 -3.83
N GLN A 260 1.32 24.55 -2.68
CA GLN A 260 2.32 25.33 -1.95
C GLN A 260 3.74 24.76 -2.15
N PRO A 261 4.79 25.58 -2.09
CA PRO A 261 6.18 25.11 -2.19
C PRO A 261 6.53 24.09 -1.08
N PHE A 262 7.37 23.12 -1.42
CA PHE A 262 7.81 22.07 -0.49
C PHE A 262 9.31 21.78 -0.64
N VAL A 263 9.97 21.58 0.50
CA VAL A 263 11.37 21.16 0.58
C VAL A 263 11.55 20.27 1.81
N LEU A 264 12.40 19.24 1.70
CA LEU A 264 12.77 18.43 2.86
C LEU A 264 13.64 19.22 3.85
N PRO A 265 13.49 18.97 5.16
CA PRO A 265 14.36 19.56 6.18
C PRO A 265 15.83 19.14 6.01
N MET A 266 16.73 20.01 6.45
CA MET A 266 18.16 19.72 6.47
C MET A 266 18.46 18.47 7.30
N GLY A 267 19.26 17.56 6.76
CA GLY A 267 19.62 16.29 7.41
C GLY A 267 18.67 15.13 7.14
N VAL A 268 17.50 15.37 6.54
CA VAL A 268 16.61 14.30 6.06
C VAL A 268 17.12 13.78 4.72
N ILE A 269 17.39 12.48 4.65
CA ILE A 269 17.90 11.81 3.46
C ILE A 269 16.72 11.23 2.67
N SER A 270 16.64 11.55 1.38
CA SER A 270 15.72 10.91 0.44
C SER A 270 16.50 10.03 -0.54
N ARG A 271 15.96 8.86 -0.90
CA ARG A 271 16.53 8.07 -2.00
C ARG A 271 16.17 8.67 -3.36
N ASN A 272 15.02 9.32 -3.47
CA ASN A 272 14.58 10.01 -4.67
C ASN A 272 14.89 11.50 -4.53
N GLU A 273 15.83 12.01 -5.31
CA GLU A 273 16.17 13.44 -5.35
C GLU A 273 15.18 14.27 -6.20
N ASP A 274 14.43 13.60 -7.08
CA ASP A 274 13.52 14.21 -8.04
C ASP A 274 12.07 14.33 -7.50
N TYR A 275 11.89 14.32 -6.17
CA TYR A 275 10.57 14.51 -5.58
C TYR A 275 9.96 15.88 -5.93
N PRO A 276 8.63 15.98 -6.08
CA PRO A 276 7.97 17.25 -6.39
C PRO A 276 8.29 18.34 -5.37
N ARG A 277 8.58 19.56 -5.84
CA ARG A 277 8.88 20.73 -5.00
C ARG A 277 7.63 21.51 -4.58
N THR A 278 6.49 20.86 -4.68
CA THR A 278 5.18 21.42 -4.35
C THR A 278 4.30 20.34 -3.73
N CYS A 279 3.52 20.68 -2.71
CA CYS A 279 2.49 19.83 -2.11
C CYS A 279 1.14 20.56 -2.12
N ARG A 280 0.03 19.84 -1.90
CA ARG A 280 -1.33 20.43 -1.86
C ARG A 280 -1.86 20.62 -0.45
N ILE A 281 -1.44 19.73 0.45
CA ILE A 281 -1.86 19.59 1.84
C ILE A 281 -0.58 19.29 2.62
#